data_AF-A0A6G8QEK2-F1
#
_entry.id   AF-A0A6G8QEK2-F1
#
_cell.length_a   1.000
_cell.length_b   1.000
_cell.length_c   1.000
_cell.angle_alpha   90.00
_cell.angle_beta   90.00
_cell.angle_gamma   90.00
#
_symmetry.space_group_name_H-M   'P 1'
#
loop_
_entity.id
_entity.type
_entity.pdbx_description
1 polymer ?
#
loop_
_entity_poly.entity_id
_entity_poly.type
_entity_poly.pdbx_seq_one_letter_code
_entity_poly.pdbx_strand_id
1 'polypeptide(L)'
;MLATATPALSRSEYRTRPAAGFEPAAYLPTNATAPSEGAGPPVRVLVVFEFQYRSYGDAIAGVIRELRPRAEVAVADPVDLRAEVTRVCPHLVISSQPNTADPARTPAWVQLPHEPGLAGAICFGGRCLKAYDLALGDLLDVVDRTEGLIRAS
;
A
#
# COMPACT_ATOMS: atom_id res chain seq x y z
N MET A 1 40.90 -12.76 -29.43
CA MET A 1 39.78 -13.26 -28.60
C MET A 1 39.51 -12.23 -27.52
N LEU A 2 38.39 -11.50 -27.62
CA LEU A 2 38.00 -10.44 -26.69
C LEU A 2 37.29 -11.07 -25.49
N ALA A 3 37.83 -10.89 -24.28
CA ALA A 3 37.15 -11.18 -23.04
C ALA A 3 36.21 -10.02 -22.71
N THR A 4 34.91 -10.29 -22.69
CA THR A 4 33.90 -9.32 -22.23
C THR A 4 34.02 -9.17 -20.71
N ALA A 5 34.55 -8.04 -20.27
CA ALA A 5 34.53 -7.65 -18.87
C ALA A 5 33.09 -7.28 -18.46
N THR A 6 32.53 -8.03 -17.50
CA THR A 6 31.31 -7.68 -16.77
C THR A 6 31.58 -6.42 -15.94
N PRO A 7 30.78 -5.34 -16.03
CA PRO A 7 30.94 -4.24 -15.10
C PRO A 7 30.41 -4.68 -13.73
N ALA A 8 31.34 -4.87 -12.78
CA ALA A 8 31.02 -5.00 -11.38
C ALA A 8 30.43 -3.67 -10.90
N LEU A 9 29.14 -3.67 -10.54
CA LEU A 9 28.48 -2.51 -9.93
C LEU A 9 29.21 -2.15 -8.63
N SER A 10 29.71 -0.92 -8.59
CA SER A 10 30.50 -0.37 -7.51
C SER A 10 29.68 -0.26 -6.22
N ARG A 11 30.22 -0.81 -5.13
CA ARG A 11 29.62 -0.90 -3.80
C ARG A 11 29.51 0.45 -3.06
N SER A 12 29.73 1.58 -3.75
CA SER A 12 29.99 2.91 -3.16
C SER A 12 28.82 3.89 -3.21
N GLU A 13 27.65 3.50 -3.73
CA GLU A 13 26.48 4.41 -3.84
C GLU A 13 25.40 4.19 -2.78
N TYR A 14 25.71 3.48 -1.68
CA TYR A 14 24.89 3.57 -0.45
C TYR A 14 25.23 4.88 0.30
N ARG A 15 25.14 6.01 -0.39
CA ARG A 15 25.29 7.34 0.21
C ARG A 15 24.04 7.59 1.06
N THR A 16 24.20 7.43 2.37
CA THR A 16 23.35 7.96 3.44
C THR A 16 21.84 7.82 3.18
N ARG A 17 21.36 6.57 3.21
CA ARG A 17 19.93 6.27 3.28
C ARG A 17 19.40 6.90 4.58
N PRO A 18 18.46 7.86 4.54
CA PRO A 18 17.78 8.25 5.77
C PRO A 18 17.16 6.99 6.37
N ALA A 19 17.10 6.89 7.70
CA ALA A 19 16.35 5.85 8.38
C ALA A 19 14.87 6.03 8.03
N ALA A 20 14.49 5.55 6.85
CA ALA A 20 13.19 5.77 6.26
C ALA A 20 12.25 4.71 6.83
N GLY A 21 11.82 4.97 8.06
CA GLY A 21 10.63 4.34 8.60
C GLY A 21 9.40 5.10 8.09
N PHE A 22 8.32 4.36 7.84
CA PHE A 22 6.99 4.92 8.00
C PHE A 22 6.80 5.19 9.50
N GLU A 23 6.65 6.46 9.91
CA GLU A 23 6.22 6.76 11.28
C GLU A 23 4.68 6.80 11.32
N PRO A 24 4.01 5.73 11.77
CA PRO A 24 2.54 5.65 11.79
C PRO A 24 1.89 6.74 12.65
N ALA A 25 2.64 7.29 13.61
CA ALA A 25 2.20 8.32 14.55
C ALA A 25 1.90 9.67 13.90
N ALA A 26 2.54 10.02 12.77
CA ALA A 26 2.41 11.33 12.12
C ALA A 26 1.01 11.64 11.58
N TYR A 27 0.10 10.67 11.62
CA TYR A 27 -1.27 10.82 11.16
C TYR A 27 -2.33 10.47 12.21
N LEU A 28 -2.00 10.11 13.45
CA LEU A 28 -3.03 9.84 14.44
C LEU A 28 -4.00 11.04 14.49
N PRO A 29 -5.31 10.86 14.25
CA PRO A 29 -6.26 11.88 14.63
C PRO A 29 -6.10 12.06 16.14
N THR A 30 -5.98 13.29 16.62
CA THR A 30 -5.73 13.64 18.03
C THR A 30 -6.81 13.10 18.98
N ASN A 31 -7.90 12.51 18.45
CA ASN A 31 -9.03 11.98 19.17
C ASN A 31 -9.29 10.51 18.77
N ALA A 32 -8.36 9.60 19.05
CA ALA A 32 -8.64 8.17 18.97
C ALA A 32 -9.24 7.68 20.30
N THR A 33 -10.53 7.93 20.50
CA THR A 33 -11.32 7.24 21.54
C THR A 33 -11.42 5.77 21.14
N ALA A 34 -11.06 4.86 22.05
CA ALA A 34 -11.17 3.42 21.81
C ALA A 34 -12.61 3.06 21.37
N PRO A 35 -12.82 2.48 20.17
CA PRO A 35 -14.15 2.16 19.72
C PRO A 35 -14.65 0.89 20.42
N SER A 36 -15.84 1.00 21.01
CA SER A 36 -16.63 -0.11 21.53
C SER A 36 -16.80 -1.23 20.51
N GLU A 37 -16.87 -2.46 21.01
CA GLU A 37 -17.11 -3.71 20.27
C GLU A 37 -18.50 -3.72 19.58
N GLY A 38 -18.62 -2.96 18.50
CA GLY A 38 -19.60 -3.18 17.44
C GLY A 38 -18.82 -3.54 16.17
N ALA A 39 -19.13 -4.68 15.55
CA ALA A 39 -18.49 -5.09 14.31
C ALA A 39 -18.92 -4.13 13.17
N GLY A 40 -18.12 -3.07 12.97
CA GLY A 40 -18.25 -2.18 11.83
C GLY A 40 -18.05 -2.93 10.50
N PRO A 41 -18.44 -2.33 9.37
CA PRO A 41 -18.32 -2.97 8.07
C PRO A 41 -16.85 -3.35 7.77
N PRO A 42 -16.62 -4.49 7.09
CA PRO A 42 -15.28 -4.95 6.78
C PRO A 42 -14.53 -3.96 5.87
N VAL A 43 -13.22 -3.81 6.09
CA VAL A 43 -12.37 -3.01 5.21
C VAL A 43 -12.22 -3.72 3.85
N ARG A 44 -12.52 -3.01 2.76
CA ARG A 44 -12.37 -3.51 1.39
C ARG A 44 -11.03 -3.07 0.84
N VAL A 45 -10.18 -4.03 0.53
CA VAL A 45 -8.82 -3.84 0.01
C VAL A 45 -8.79 -4.30 -1.44
N LEU A 46 -8.33 -3.44 -2.33
CA LEU A 46 -8.06 -3.78 -3.73
C LEU A 46 -6.56 -3.81 -3.96
N VAL A 47 -6.05 -4.94 -4.43
CA VAL A 47 -4.64 -5.12 -4.79
C VAL A 47 -4.52 -5.16 -6.31
N VAL A 48 -3.70 -4.26 -6.87
CA VAL A 48 -3.56 -4.11 -8.32
C VAL A 48 -2.09 -4.05 -8.71
N PHE A 49 -1.63 -5.04 -9.46
CA PHE A 49 -0.25 -5.10 -9.96
C PHE A 49 -0.26 -5.57 -11.41
N GLU A 50 0.68 -5.07 -12.21
CA GLU A 50 0.84 -5.51 -13.60
C GLU A 50 0.98 -7.02 -13.67
N PHE A 51 0.54 -7.62 -14.79
CA PHE A 51 0.56 -9.07 -14.99
C PHE A 51 1.92 -9.71 -14.63
N GLN A 52 3.03 -9.06 -14.99
CA GLN A 52 4.39 -9.51 -14.69
C GLN A 52 4.75 -9.51 -13.19
N TYR A 53 3.99 -8.78 -12.36
CA TYR A 53 4.12 -8.70 -10.90
C TYR A 53 2.89 -9.26 -10.16
N ARG A 54 2.00 -9.97 -10.87
CA ARG A 54 0.76 -10.52 -10.30
C ARG A 54 1.04 -11.42 -9.09
N SER A 55 2.10 -12.21 -9.13
CA SER A 55 2.52 -13.08 -8.02
C SER A 55 2.81 -12.30 -6.73
N TYR A 56 3.33 -11.07 -6.86
CA TYR A 56 3.58 -10.19 -5.71
C TYR A 56 2.28 -9.65 -5.14
N GLY A 57 1.36 -9.21 -6.00
CA GLY A 57 0.00 -8.81 -5.59
C GLY A 57 -0.77 -9.94 -4.92
N ASP A 58 -0.71 -11.16 -5.48
CA ASP A 58 -1.35 -12.35 -4.92
C ASP A 58 -0.77 -12.69 -3.54
N ALA A 59 0.55 -12.57 -3.34
CA ALA A 59 1.20 -12.79 -2.06
C ALA A 59 0.76 -11.77 -1.00
N ILE A 60 0.74 -10.48 -1.33
CA ILE A 60 0.22 -9.43 -0.44
C ILE A 60 -1.23 -9.71 -0.07
N ALA A 61 -2.07 -10.02 -1.06
CA ALA A 61 -3.47 -10.30 -0.84
C ALA A 61 -3.68 -11.55 0.04
N GLY A 62 -2.88 -12.59 -0.15
CA GLY A 62 -2.90 -13.80 0.67
C GLY A 62 -2.59 -13.50 2.13
N VAL A 63 -1.50 -12.78 2.39
CA VAL A 63 -1.09 -12.44 3.76
C VAL A 63 -2.09 -11.52 4.46
N ILE A 64 -2.68 -10.55 3.75
CA ILE A 64 -3.72 -9.70 4.34
C ILE A 64 -4.94 -10.54 4.74
N ARG A 65 -5.40 -11.46 3.87
CA ARG A 65 -6.53 -12.36 4.20
C ARG A 65 -6.23 -13.25 5.41
N GLU A 66 -4.99 -13.71 5.54
CA GLU A 66 -4.56 -14.57 6.65
C GLU A 66 -4.50 -13.78 7.97
N LEU A 67 -3.84 -12.63 7.97
CA LEU A 67 -3.56 -11.86 9.19
C LEU A 67 -4.69 -10.89 9.57
N ARG A 68 -5.58 -10.55 8.63
CA ARG A 68 -6.76 -9.71 8.82
C ARG A 68 -7.98 -10.37 8.18
N PRO A 69 -8.50 -11.45 8.77
CA PRO A 69 -9.58 -12.25 8.18
C PRO A 69 -10.91 -11.50 8.02
N ARG A 70 -11.06 -10.33 8.67
CA ARG A 70 -12.22 -9.45 8.49
C ARG A 70 -12.09 -8.54 7.27
N ALA A 71 -10.91 -8.43 6.65
CA ALA A 71 -10.72 -7.62 5.45
C ALA A 71 -11.23 -8.37 4.21
N GLU A 72 -12.02 -7.69 3.39
CA GLU A 72 -12.42 -8.17 2.07
C GLU A 72 -11.35 -7.77 1.05
N VAL A 73 -10.59 -8.75 0.57
CA VAL A 73 -9.45 -8.48 -0.34
C VAL A 73 -9.78 -8.97 -1.75
N ALA A 74 -9.74 -8.05 -2.71
CA ALA A 74 -9.85 -8.32 -4.15
C ALA A 74 -8.50 -8.10 -4.85
N VAL A 75 -8.23 -8.88 -5.90
CA VAL A 75 -7.08 -8.67 -6.79
C VAL A 75 -7.59 -8.36 -8.18
N ALA A 76 -7.05 -7.32 -8.81
CA ALA A 76 -7.44 -6.91 -10.16
C ALA A 76 -6.21 -6.64 -11.04
N ASP A 77 -6.43 -6.64 -12.34
CA ASP A 77 -5.42 -6.24 -13.33
C ASP A 77 -5.44 -4.70 -13.52
N PRO A 78 -4.28 -4.05 -13.65
CA PRO A 78 -4.20 -2.60 -13.81
C PRO A 78 -4.65 -2.04 -15.16
N VAL A 79 -5.08 -2.85 -16.15
CA VAL A 79 -5.50 -2.35 -17.48
C VAL A 79 -6.38 -1.10 -17.40
N ASP A 80 -7.32 -1.04 -16.46
CA ASP A 80 -8.02 0.19 -16.09
C ASP A 80 -8.24 0.28 -14.57
N LEU A 81 -7.20 0.70 -13.85
CA LEU A 81 -7.21 0.91 -12.40
C LEU A 81 -8.39 1.79 -11.93
N ARG A 82 -8.79 2.80 -12.70
CA ARG A 82 -9.90 3.69 -12.33
C ARG A 82 -11.25 2.98 -12.44
N ALA A 83 -11.46 2.20 -13.49
CA ALA A 83 -12.66 1.37 -13.63
C ALA A 83 -12.74 0.32 -12.50
N GLU A 84 -11.61 -0.30 -12.16
CA GLU A 84 -11.52 -1.27 -11.06
C GLU A 84 -11.86 -0.64 -9.70
N VAL A 85 -11.28 0.51 -9.38
CA VAL A 85 -11.60 1.27 -8.17
C VAL A 85 -13.08 1.67 -8.14
N THR A 86 -13.65 2.08 -9.29
CA THR A 86 -15.07 2.44 -9.36
C THR A 86 -15.98 1.23 -9.17
N ARG A 87 -15.61 0.07 -9.72
CA ARG A 87 -16.40 -1.17 -9.64
C ARG A 87 -16.38 -1.77 -8.24
N VAL A 88 -15.20 -1.85 -7.64
CA VAL A 88 -15.00 -2.48 -6.32
C VAL A 88 -15.39 -1.52 -5.19
N CYS A 89 -15.28 -0.20 -5.42
CA CYS A 89 -15.41 0.84 -4.40
C CYS A 89 -14.52 0.56 -3.16
N PRO A 90 -13.21 0.28 -3.32
CA PRO A 90 -12.36 -0.12 -2.21
C PRO A 90 -12.13 1.02 -1.22
N HIS A 91 -11.93 0.66 0.04
CA HIS A 91 -11.52 1.61 1.07
C HIS A 91 -10.00 1.82 1.06
N LEU A 92 -9.25 0.77 0.71
CA LEU A 92 -7.80 0.79 0.54
C LEU A 92 -7.43 0.22 -0.83
N VAL A 93 -6.54 0.90 -1.56
CA VAL A 93 -5.91 0.36 -2.76
C VAL A 93 -4.42 0.17 -2.50
N ILE A 94 -3.88 -0.99 -2.85
CA ILE A 94 -2.44 -1.29 -2.89
C ILE A 94 -2.08 -1.50 -4.36
N SER A 95 -1.29 -0.59 -4.93
CA SER A 95 -1.00 -0.58 -6.36
C SER A 95 0.47 -0.27 -6.65
N SER A 96 1.01 -0.80 -7.75
CA SER A 96 2.29 -0.32 -8.31
C SER A 96 2.17 1.08 -8.94
N GLN A 97 0.96 1.47 -9.31
CA GLN A 97 0.66 2.72 -9.99
C GLN A 97 0.38 3.87 -9.00
N PRO A 98 0.61 5.13 -9.43
CA PRO A 98 0.31 6.29 -8.61
C PRO A 98 -1.19 6.40 -8.29
N ASN A 99 -1.50 7.10 -7.20
CA ASN A 99 -2.87 7.33 -6.77
C ASN A 99 -3.67 8.14 -7.79
N THR A 100 -4.70 7.52 -8.36
CA THR A 100 -5.67 8.16 -9.27
C THR A 100 -7.07 8.28 -8.67
N ALA A 101 -7.25 7.87 -7.41
CA ALA A 101 -8.54 7.78 -6.77
C ALA A 101 -8.96 9.10 -6.10
N ASP A 102 -10.27 9.33 -6.06
CA ASP A 102 -10.87 10.40 -5.29
C ASP A 102 -10.78 10.06 -3.80
N PRO A 103 -10.13 10.91 -2.96
CA PRO A 103 -9.98 10.64 -1.53
C PRO A 103 -11.30 10.55 -0.77
N ALA A 104 -12.41 11.09 -1.31
CA ALA A 104 -13.74 10.93 -0.71
C ALA A 104 -14.31 9.52 -0.88
N ARG A 105 -13.87 8.77 -1.90
CA ARG A 105 -14.33 7.39 -2.18
C ARG A 105 -13.35 6.34 -1.71
N THR A 106 -12.06 6.63 -1.81
CA THR A 106 -10.98 5.73 -1.43
C THR A 106 -10.11 6.45 -0.40
N PRO A 107 -10.43 6.29 0.90
CA PRO A 107 -9.77 7.03 1.97
C PRO A 107 -8.30 6.65 2.13
N ALA A 108 -7.85 5.49 1.64
CA ALA A 108 -6.47 5.05 1.75
C ALA A 108 -5.88 4.51 0.42
N TRP A 109 -4.61 4.83 0.17
CA TRP A 109 -3.87 4.32 -0.99
C TRP A 109 -2.43 4.01 -0.59
N VAL A 110 -1.90 2.88 -1.05
CA VAL A 110 -0.49 2.55 -0.99
C VAL A 110 0.03 2.34 -2.39
N GLN A 111 1.02 3.14 -2.76
CA GLN A 111 1.83 2.94 -3.95
C GLN A 111 3.08 2.15 -3.57
N LEU A 112 3.26 0.99 -4.20
CA LEU A 112 4.42 0.11 -4.11
C LEU A 112 5.09 -0.02 -5.48
N PRO A 113 5.98 0.91 -5.86
CA PRO A 113 6.73 0.81 -7.11
C PRO A 113 7.49 -0.51 -7.15
N HIS A 114 7.49 -1.17 -8.30
CA HIS A 114 8.26 -2.40 -8.50
C HIS A 114 9.75 -2.11 -8.75
N GLU A 115 10.10 -0.89 -9.18
CA GLU A 115 11.46 -0.49 -9.46
C GLU A 115 12.24 -0.27 -8.14
N PRO A 116 13.39 -0.94 -7.96
CA PRO A 116 14.18 -0.78 -6.75
C PRO A 116 14.72 0.65 -6.63
N GLY A 117 14.63 1.23 -5.44
CA GLY A 117 15.12 2.58 -5.14
C GLY A 117 14.10 3.69 -5.39
N LEU A 118 12.93 3.40 -5.98
CA LEU A 118 11.83 4.35 -6.02
C LEU A 118 11.10 4.39 -4.67
N ALA A 119 10.76 5.61 -4.25
CA ALA A 119 9.90 5.80 -3.09
C ALA A 119 8.47 5.40 -3.44
N GLY A 120 7.87 4.57 -2.59
CA GLY A 120 6.43 4.40 -2.57
C GLY A 120 5.73 5.61 -1.95
N ALA A 121 4.41 5.51 -1.86
CA ALA A 121 3.61 6.53 -1.22
C ALA A 121 2.50 5.88 -0.40
N ILE A 122 2.22 6.42 0.79
CA ILE A 122 1.05 6.08 1.57
C ILE A 122 0.18 7.33 1.66
N CYS A 123 -1.06 7.23 1.22
CA CYS A 123 -2.03 8.32 1.26
C CYS A 123 -3.19 7.96 2.18
N PHE A 124 -3.61 8.93 3.01
CA PHE A 124 -4.81 8.88 3.82
C PHE A 124 -5.59 10.20 3.68
N GLY A 125 -6.88 10.11 3.35
CA GLY A 125 -7.78 11.28 3.30
C GLY A 125 -7.24 12.41 2.42
N GLY A 126 -6.64 12.06 1.27
CA GLY A 126 -6.08 13.02 0.31
C GLY A 126 -4.69 13.58 0.63
N ARG A 127 -4.10 13.22 1.77
CA ARG A 127 -2.72 13.59 2.10
C ARG A 127 -1.80 12.39 1.89
N CYS A 128 -0.65 12.58 1.23
CA CYS A 128 0.30 11.51 0.89
C CYS A 128 1.67 11.73 1.53
N LEU A 129 2.30 10.64 1.95
CA LEU A 129 3.67 10.58 2.44
C LEU A 129 4.50 9.70 1.53
N LYS A 130 5.72 10.13 1.20
CA LYS A 130 6.70 9.24 0.57
C LYS A 130 7.18 8.23 1.60
N ALA A 131 7.20 6.97 1.22
CA ALA A 131 7.69 5.87 2.04
C ALA A 131 8.77 5.11 1.27
N TYR A 132 9.83 4.70 1.96
CA TYR A 132 10.87 3.86 1.39
C TYR A 132 10.87 2.53 2.14
N ASP A 133 11.30 1.47 1.48
CA ASP A 133 11.47 0.15 2.10
C ASP A 133 10.24 -0.36 2.86
N LEU A 134 9.05 -0.12 2.30
CA LEU A 134 7.80 -0.55 2.92
C LEU A 134 7.82 -2.06 3.19
N ALA A 135 7.77 -2.39 4.48
CA ALA A 135 7.68 -3.76 4.94
C ALA A 135 6.23 -4.22 4.95
N LEU A 136 6.03 -5.53 5.01
CA LEU A 136 4.71 -6.12 5.16
C LEU A 136 3.98 -5.60 6.41
N GLY A 137 4.71 -5.35 7.51
CA GLY A 137 4.15 -4.76 8.73
C GLY A 137 3.49 -3.40 8.48
N ASP A 138 4.15 -2.54 7.70
CA ASP A 138 3.62 -1.22 7.34
C ASP A 138 2.32 -1.34 6.52
N LEU A 139 2.23 -2.35 5.64
CA LEU A 139 1.01 -2.62 4.86
C LEU A 139 -0.15 -3.04 5.77
N LEU A 140 0.12 -3.87 6.77
CA LEU A 140 -0.90 -4.31 7.74
C LEU A 140 -1.36 -3.14 8.61
N ASP A 141 -0.43 -2.28 9.05
CA ASP A 141 -0.76 -1.08 9.81
C ASP A 141 -1.66 -0.12 9.00
N VAL A 142 -1.42 -0.02 7.69
CA VAL A 142 -2.27 0.76 6.79
C VAL A 142 -3.69 0.17 6.69
N VAL A 143 -3.82 -1.16 6.62
CA VAL A 143 -5.12 -1.84 6.64
C VAL A 143 -5.88 -1.53 7.93
N ASP A 144 -5.25 -1.71 9.08
CA ASP A 144 -5.86 -1.47 10.41
C ASP A 144 -6.28 -0.01 10.60
N ARG A 145 -5.42 0.89 10.15
CA ARG A 145 -5.70 2.32 10.17
C ARG A 145 -6.87 2.70 9.27
N THR A 146 -6.98 2.07 8.11
CA THR A 146 -8.11 2.28 7.18
C THR A 146 -9.41 1.76 7.81
N GLU A 147 -9.36 0.60 8.46
CA GLU A 147 -10.49 0.08 9.23
C GLU A 147 -10.93 1.07 10.32
N GLY A 148 -9.97 1.66 11.04
CA GLY A 148 -10.24 2.71 12.03
C GLY A 148 -10.93 3.95 11.43
N LEU A 149 -10.54 4.38 10.23
CA LEU A 149 -11.17 5.51 9.54
C LEU A 149 -12.62 5.22 9.14
N ILE A 150 -12.89 4.02 8.63
CA ILE A 150 -14.25 3.61 8.23
C ILE A 150 -15.18 3.51 9.44
N ARG A 151 -14.66 3.10 10.61
CA ARG A 151 -15.45 3.02 11.85
C ARG A 151 -15.75 4.40 12.44
N ALA A 152 -14.95 5.41 12.11
CA ALA A 152 -15.09 6.77 12.63
C ALA A 152 -15.91 7.70 11.71
N SER A 153 -16.21 7.27 10.48
CA SER A 153 -17.02 7.98 9.48
C SER A 153 -18.49 7.58 9.53
#